data_AF-A0A9X8N641-F1
#
_entry.id   AF-A0A9X8N641-F1
#
_cell.length_a   1.000
_cell.length_b   1.000
_cell.length_c   1.000
_cell.angle_alpha   90.00
_cell.angle_beta   90.00
_cell.angle_gamma   90.00
#
_symmetry.space_group_name_H-M   'P 1'
#
loop_
_entity.id
_entity.type
_entity.pdbx_description
1 polymer ?
#
loop_
_entity_poly.entity_id
_entity_poly.type
_entity_poly.pdbx_seq_one_letter_code
_entity_poly.pdbx_strand_id
1 'polypeptide(L)'
;MPPTIAPDTLPTRLSMAILNLLLPHHRTTDPGPASAERFPHQLRQVADFVRDDAPVTFTLPAFPCKSPNPAKVLGHLPDQGERLSLGFLNTLCNEIERIYPPGARMVICSDGHAFGDLIRVPDEHIDAYADELRTLIGQSGLTRLSVFDLRDVFDDLPHDTRRAHLHKSYAPTLDALRAEVRADAHTLALYRGITRFLVEDTADHAGTRSALQRECRQRAYGVIQRSRAWGDLIADHHPRSVRLSIHPQPVGAPKFGIRLLEAPDAWTTPWHSAALRRTDGTWTLMPRAKAVELGRLIECDGRPSHFEQG
;
A
#
# COMPACT_ATOMS: atom_id res chain seq x y z
N MET A 1 -13.32 2.47 -51.08
CA MET A 1 -12.63 2.84 -49.83
C MET A 1 -13.54 2.50 -48.66
N PRO A 2 -13.15 1.60 -47.76
CA PRO A 2 -13.88 1.41 -46.51
C PRO A 2 -13.63 2.61 -45.59
N PRO A 3 -14.58 2.96 -44.72
CA PRO A 3 -14.48 4.14 -43.86
C PRO A 3 -13.36 3.95 -42.84
N THR A 4 -12.49 4.95 -42.77
CA THR A 4 -11.45 5.13 -41.76
C THR A 4 -12.07 5.01 -40.35
N ILE A 5 -11.68 3.99 -39.60
CA ILE A 5 -12.08 3.81 -38.20
C ILE A 5 -11.59 5.03 -37.41
N ALA A 6 -12.49 5.69 -36.69
CA ALA A 6 -12.21 6.81 -35.79
C ALA A 6 -11.12 6.43 -34.76
N PRO A 7 -10.32 7.40 -34.27
CA PRO A 7 -9.18 7.11 -33.39
C PRO A 7 -9.60 6.25 -32.18
N ASP A 8 -8.99 5.07 -32.08
CA ASP A 8 -8.78 4.24 -30.89
C ASP A 8 -9.94 4.07 -29.88
N THR A 9 -11.13 3.76 -30.40
CA THR A 9 -12.35 3.55 -29.58
C THR A 9 -12.29 2.32 -28.66
N LEU A 10 -11.56 1.27 -29.04
CA LEU A 10 -11.45 0.04 -28.25
C LEU A 10 -10.54 0.23 -27.02
N PRO A 11 -9.28 0.74 -27.14
CA PRO A 11 -8.45 1.02 -25.97
C PRO A 11 -9.10 2.00 -25.01
N THR A 12 -9.79 3.03 -25.51
CA THR A 12 -10.53 3.98 -24.67
C THR A 12 -11.61 3.28 -23.85
N ARG A 13 -12.46 2.48 -24.50
CA ARG A 13 -13.58 1.77 -23.85
C ARG A 13 -13.10 0.73 -22.83
N LEU A 14 -12.09 -0.07 -23.18
CA LEU A 14 -11.53 -1.07 -22.25
C LEU A 14 -10.84 -0.40 -21.07
N SER A 15 -10.10 0.69 -21.28
CA SER A 15 -9.44 1.43 -20.19
C SER A 15 -10.45 2.00 -19.19
N MET A 16 -11.57 2.54 -19.69
CA MET A 16 -12.67 2.98 -18.83
C MET A 16 -13.31 1.82 -18.07
N ALA A 17 -13.57 0.70 -18.74
CA ALA A 17 -14.15 -0.49 -18.11
C ALA A 17 -13.25 -1.05 -17.00
N ILE A 18 -11.95 -1.15 -17.25
CA ILE A 18 -10.94 -1.56 -16.25
C ILE A 18 -10.94 -0.59 -15.08
N LEU A 19 -10.86 0.71 -15.35
CA LEU A 19 -10.84 1.71 -14.27
C LEU A 19 -12.13 1.67 -13.43
N ASN A 20 -13.29 1.43 -14.05
CA ASN A 20 -14.56 1.29 -13.34
C ASN A 20 -14.58 0.12 -12.35
N LEU A 21 -13.74 -0.91 -12.53
CA LEU A 21 -13.56 -1.98 -11.52
C LEU A 21 -12.78 -1.48 -10.29
N LEU A 22 -11.91 -0.47 -10.44
CA LEU A 22 -11.11 0.09 -9.34
C LEU A 22 -11.88 1.16 -8.56
N LEU A 23 -12.75 1.94 -9.21
CA LEU A 23 -13.42 3.11 -8.62
C LEU A 23 -14.23 2.85 -7.34
N PRO A 24 -14.97 1.72 -7.18
CA PRO A 24 -15.64 1.41 -5.91
C PRO A 24 -14.65 1.35 -4.72
N HIS A 25 -13.40 1.00 -5.02
CA HIS A 25 -12.32 0.87 -4.05
C HIS A 25 -11.41 2.10 -3.99
N HIS A 26 -11.76 3.22 -4.64
CA HIS A 26 -10.95 4.43 -4.63
C HIS A 26 -10.80 5.01 -3.21
N ARG A 27 -9.59 4.95 -2.66
CA ARG A 27 -9.22 5.54 -1.37
C ARG A 27 -8.92 7.03 -1.58
N THR A 28 -9.85 7.87 -1.12
CA THR A 28 -9.75 9.33 -1.24
C THR A 28 -10.41 10.02 -0.06
N THR A 29 -10.04 11.29 0.15
CA THR A 29 -10.72 12.24 1.06
C THR A 29 -11.67 13.18 0.31
N ASP A 30 -11.74 13.07 -1.02
CA ASP A 30 -12.61 13.89 -1.85
C ASP A 30 -14.09 13.55 -1.64
N PRO A 31 -15.00 14.51 -1.80
CA PRO A 31 -16.43 14.29 -1.61
C PRO A 31 -17.02 13.47 -2.77
N GLY A 32 -17.58 12.30 -2.43
CA GLY A 32 -18.36 11.47 -3.35
C GLY A 32 -17.54 10.67 -4.37
N PRO A 33 -18.19 9.76 -5.12
CA PRO A 33 -17.53 8.98 -6.17
C PRO A 33 -17.20 9.86 -7.38
N ALA A 34 -16.05 9.60 -8.01
CA ALA A 34 -15.64 10.24 -9.25
C ALA A 34 -15.79 9.27 -10.44
N SER A 35 -16.07 9.80 -11.62
CA SER A 35 -16.14 9.01 -12.85
C SER A 35 -14.74 8.74 -13.42
N ALA A 36 -14.62 7.71 -14.25
CA ALA A 36 -13.36 7.26 -14.83
C ALA A 36 -12.59 8.37 -15.58
N GLU A 37 -13.29 9.26 -16.27
CA GLU A 37 -12.73 10.36 -17.06
C GLU A 37 -11.90 11.34 -16.22
N ARG A 38 -12.13 11.37 -14.91
CA ARG A 38 -11.38 12.22 -13.98
C ARG A 38 -10.04 11.62 -13.54
N PHE A 39 -9.64 10.49 -14.11
CA PHE A 39 -8.37 9.80 -13.83
C PHE A 39 -7.52 9.65 -15.11
N PRO A 40 -7.12 10.78 -15.75
CA PRO A 40 -6.47 10.75 -17.06
C PRO A 40 -5.11 10.05 -17.06
N HIS A 41 -4.39 10.07 -15.93
CA HIS A 41 -3.11 9.36 -15.80
C HIS A 41 -3.32 7.85 -15.89
N GLN A 42 -4.24 7.31 -15.09
CA GLN A 42 -4.52 5.88 -15.05
C GLN A 42 -5.13 5.42 -16.37
N LEU A 43 -6.07 6.18 -16.95
CA LEU A 43 -6.64 5.86 -18.26
C LEU A 43 -5.57 5.77 -19.35
N ARG A 44 -4.62 6.71 -19.38
CA ARG A 44 -3.52 6.69 -20.35
C ARG A 44 -2.64 5.46 -20.17
N GLN A 45 -2.22 5.19 -18.93
CA GLN A 45 -1.35 4.05 -18.61
C GLN A 45 -2.02 2.72 -18.94
N VAL A 46 -3.32 2.55 -18.62
CA VAL A 46 -4.08 1.36 -19.00
C VAL A 46 -4.21 1.24 -20.52
N ALA A 47 -4.50 2.35 -21.22
CA ALA A 47 -4.60 2.35 -22.68
C ALA A 47 -3.28 1.95 -23.36
N ASP A 48 -2.13 2.30 -22.78
CA ASP A 48 -0.81 1.87 -23.26
C ASP A 48 -0.65 0.34 -23.20
N PHE A 49 -1.16 -0.32 -22.15
CA PHE A 49 -1.17 -1.80 -22.09
C PHE A 49 -2.17 -2.41 -23.07
N VAL A 50 -3.38 -1.84 -23.17
CA VAL A 50 -4.43 -2.35 -24.04
C VAL A 50 -4.04 -2.24 -25.53
N ARG A 51 -3.37 -1.16 -25.92
CA ARG A 51 -2.84 -1.00 -27.29
C ARG A 51 -1.80 -2.07 -27.64
N ASP A 52 -1.03 -2.49 -26.65
CA ASP A 52 0.04 -3.48 -26.82
C ASP A 52 -0.44 -4.93 -26.59
N ASP A 53 -1.74 -5.14 -26.35
CA ASP A 53 -2.32 -6.44 -25.96
C ASP A 53 -1.58 -7.11 -24.78
N ALA A 54 -1.09 -6.28 -23.86
CA ALA A 54 -0.25 -6.70 -22.74
C ALA A 54 -1.05 -6.70 -21.42
N PRO A 55 -0.74 -7.59 -20.46
CA PRO A 55 -1.37 -7.55 -19.14
C PRO A 55 -1.13 -6.21 -18.43
N VAL A 56 -2.18 -5.61 -17.87
CA VAL A 56 -2.06 -4.37 -17.10
C VAL A 56 -1.23 -4.63 -15.86
N THR A 57 -0.10 -3.94 -15.71
CA THR A 57 0.75 -4.08 -14.53
C THR A 57 0.45 -2.98 -13.53
N PHE A 58 -0.02 -3.36 -12.35
CA PHE A 58 -0.16 -2.46 -11.20
C PHE A 58 1.06 -2.57 -10.28
N THR A 59 1.53 -1.45 -9.74
CA THR A 59 2.49 -1.45 -8.63
C THR A 59 1.87 -0.83 -7.39
N LEU A 60 2.02 -1.49 -6.24
CA LEU A 60 1.39 -1.09 -4.99
C LEU A 60 2.40 -1.12 -3.84
N PRO A 61 2.95 0.03 -3.39
CA PRO A 61 3.72 0.11 -2.17
C PRO A 61 2.81 -0.14 -0.97
N ALA A 62 3.01 -1.27 -0.31
CA ALA A 62 2.13 -1.79 0.73
C ALA A 62 2.76 -3.01 1.41
N PHE A 63 2.18 -3.42 2.53
CA PHE A 63 2.60 -4.60 3.28
C PHE A 63 4.08 -4.53 3.73
N PRO A 64 4.50 -3.48 4.46
CA PRO A 64 5.88 -3.36 4.95
C PRO A 64 6.22 -4.41 6.01
N CYS A 65 5.42 -4.39 7.08
CA CYS A 65 5.51 -5.17 8.31
C CYS A 65 4.32 -4.75 9.20
N LYS A 66 3.99 -5.55 10.22
CA LYS A 66 3.04 -5.11 11.26
C LYS A 66 3.59 -3.93 12.07
N SER A 67 2.68 -3.10 12.57
CA SER A 67 3.01 -2.01 13.51
C SER A 67 3.85 -2.51 14.70
N PRO A 68 4.88 -1.78 15.14
CA PRO A 68 5.61 -2.14 16.36
C PRO A 68 4.78 -1.93 17.63
N ASN A 69 3.61 -1.30 17.55
CA ASN A 69 2.72 -1.12 18.69
C ASN A 69 1.81 -2.36 18.87
N PRO A 70 2.03 -3.20 19.91
CA PRO A 70 1.22 -4.40 20.14
C PRO A 70 -0.24 -4.09 20.48
N ALA A 71 -0.57 -2.84 20.83
CA ALA A 71 -1.96 -2.43 21.03
C ALA A 71 -2.74 -2.30 19.70
N LYS A 72 -2.04 -2.22 18.55
CA LYS A 72 -2.65 -2.04 17.22
C LYS A 72 -2.84 -3.35 16.45
N VAL A 73 -2.03 -4.37 16.71
CA VAL A 73 -1.92 -5.59 15.90
C VAL A 73 -1.92 -6.85 16.77
N LEU A 74 -2.12 -8.02 16.14
CA LEU A 74 -2.18 -9.32 16.82
C LEU A 74 -0.81 -10.01 17.00
N GLY A 75 0.18 -9.61 16.22
CA GLY A 75 1.53 -10.16 16.21
C GLY A 75 2.38 -9.41 15.18
N HIS A 76 3.60 -9.91 14.92
CA HIS A 76 4.49 -9.31 13.90
C HIS A 76 4.32 -9.93 12.50
N LEU A 77 3.65 -11.08 12.39
CA LEU A 77 3.38 -11.77 11.13
C LEU A 77 2.05 -11.30 10.49
N PRO A 78 1.87 -11.47 9.17
CA PRO A 78 0.58 -11.31 8.51
C PRO A 78 -0.52 -12.13 9.19
N ASP A 79 -1.70 -11.52 9.34
CA ASP A 79 -2.89 -12.18 9.89
C ASP A 79 -4.04 -12.17 8.88
N GLN A 80 -5.28 -12.39 9.33
CA GLN A 80 -6.44 -12.46 8.45
C GLN A 80 -6.65 -11.15 7.66
N GLY A 81 -6.22 -10.00 8.19
CA GLY A 81 -6.32 -8.72 7.50
C GLY A 81 -5.51 -8.72 6.20
N GLU A 82 -4.26 -9.19 6.25
CA GLU A 82 -3.44 -9.37 5.07
C GLU A 82 -4.01 -10.42 4.12
N ARG A 83 -4.41 -11.59 4.63
CA ARG A 83 -4.96 -12.68 3.81
C ARG A 83 -6.15 -12.22 2.96
N LEU A 84 -7.10 -11.51 3.59
CA LEU A 84 -8.26 -10.95 2.90
C LEU A 84 -7.87 -9.87 1.88
N SER A 85 -6.91 -9.01 2.23
CA SER A 85 -6.45 -7.94 1.35
C SER A 85 -5.75 -8.47 0.10
N LEU A 86 -4.91 -9.50 0.25
CA LEU A 86 -4.28 -10.19 -0.87
C LEU A 86 -5.32 -10.88 -1.76
N GLY A 87 -6.28 -11.57 -1.16
CA GLY A 87 -7.39 -12.21 -1.88
C GLY A 87 -8.21 -11.20 -2.70
N PHE A 88 -8.49 -10.02 -2.12
CA PHE A 88 -9.15 -8.91 -2.82
C PHE A 88 -8.34 -8.44 -4.05
N LEU A 89 -7.04 -8.16 -3.89
CA LEU A 89 -6.19 -7.68 -5.00
C LEU A 89 -6.10 -8.72 -6.13
N ASN A 90 -6.00 -10.00 -5.80
CA ASN A 90 -5.98 -11.08 -6.78
C ASN A 90 -7.32 -11.18 -7.52
N THR A 91 -8.43 -11.08 -6.78
CA THR A 91 -9.79 -11.10 -7.37
C THR A 91 -9.98 -9.92 -8.31
N LEU A 92 -9.55 -8.71 -7.94
CA LEU A 92 -9.60 -7.54 -8.81
C LEU A 92 -8.87 -7.78 -10.15
N CYS A 93 -7.70 -8.41 -10.12
CA CYS A 93 -6.97 -8.76 -11.35
C CYS A 93 -7.72 -9.80 -12.20
N ASN A 94 -8.37 -10.79 -11.57
CA ASN A 94 -9.19 -11.77 -12.28
C ASN A 94 -10.46 -11.14 -12.90
N GLU A 95 -11.08 -10.15 -12.24
CA GLU A 95 -12.21 -9.41 -12.83
C GLU A 95 -11.79 -8.62 -14.06
N ILE A 96 -10.58 -8.06 -14.07
CA ILE A 96 -10.01 -7.38 -15.25
C ILE A 96 -9.83 -8.38 -16.40
N GLU A 97 -9.32 -9.59 -16.13
CA GLU A 97 -9.16 -10.63 -17.16
C GLU A 97 -10.47 -11.02 -17.85
N ARG A 98 -11.59 -11.02 -17.12
CA ARG A 98 -12.91 -11.34 -17.70
C ARG A 98 -13.34 -10.35 -18.78
N ILE A 99 -12.89 -9.09 -18.72
CA ILE A 99 -13.23 -8.05 -19.69
C ILE A 99 -12.09 -7.72 -20.65
N TYR A 100 -10.87 -8.14 -20.33
CA TYR A 100 -9.65 -7.91 -21.10
C TYR A 100 -8.77 -9.16 -21.02
N PRO A 101 -8.76 -10.03 -22.05
CA PRO A 101 -8.15 -11.36 -21.97
C PRO A 101 -6.68 -11.44 -21.51
N PRO A 102 -5.77 -10.50 -21.87
CA PRO A 102 -4.42 -10.48 -21.30
C PRO A 102 -4.40 -10.28 -19.78
N GLY A 103 -5.47 -9.70 -19.22
CA GLY A 103 -5.70 -9.55 -17.79
C GLY A 103 -4.83 -8.50 -17.13
N ALA A 104 -4.59 -8.69 -15.84
CA ALA A 104 -3.78 -7.81 -15.02
C ALA A 104 -2.91 -8.59 -14.04
N ARG A 105 -1.86 -7.93 -13.54
CA ARG A 105 -1.00 -8.41 -12.45
C ARG A 105 -0.77 -7.30 -11.45
N MET A 106 -0.59 -7.69 -10.19
CA MET A 106 -0.31 -6.80 -9.07
C MET A 106 1.09 -7.08 -8.54
N VAL A 107 1.97 -6.10 -8.64
CA VAL A 107 3.28 -6.13 -8.00
C VAL A 107 3.17 -5.40 -6.66
N ILE A 108 3.17 -6.17 -5.57
CA ILE A 108 3.22 -5.64 -4.21
C ILE A 108 4.66 -5.21 -3.93
N CYS A 109 4.88 -3.91 -3.87
CA CYS A 109 6.19 -3.33 -3.65
C CYS A 109 6.42 -3.12 -2.14
N SER A 110 6.73 -4.20 -1.41
CA SER A 110 6.91 -4.15 0.05
C SER A 110 8.03 -3.19 0.44
N ASP A 111 7.69 -2.25 1.31
CA ASP A 111 8.52 -1.13 1.69
C ASP A 111 9.13 -1.26 3.09
N GLY A 112 8.97 -2.42 3.73
CA GLY A 112 9.45 -2.69 5.09
C GLY A 112 10.95 -2.41 5.26
N HIS A 113 11.79 -3.06 4.45
CA HIS A 113 13.26 -2.87 4.53
C HIS A 113 13.69 -1.48 4.10
N ALA A 114 12.87 -0.78 3.33
CA ALA A 114 13.09 0.63 3.08
C ALA A 114 12.93 1.43 4.36
N PHE A 115 12.08 1.08 5.33
CA PHE A 115 11.77 1.94 6.48
C PHE A 115 12.19 1.44 7.86
N GLY A 116 12.59 0.18 8.02
CA GLY A 116 12.75 -0.48 9.33
C GLY A 116 13.41 0.36 10.43
N ASP A 117 14.53 1.02 10.11
CA ASP A 117 15.27 1.92 11.00
C ASP A 117 14.44 3.14 11.46
N LEU A 118 13.65 3.71 10.56
CA LEU A 118 12.85 4.91 10.79
C LEU A 118 11.54 4.60 11.55
N ILE A 119 10.96 3.42 11.33
CA ILE A 119 9.73 2.98 12.02
C ILE A 119 10.01 2.13 13.26
N ARG A 120 11.27 1.82 13.55
CA ARG A 120 11.73 1.01 14.70
C ARG A 120 11.15 -0.40 14.71
N VAL A 121 11.15 -1.04 13.54
CA VAL A 121 10.85 -2.46 13.41
C VAL A 121 12.16 -3.19 13.06
N PRO A 122 12.58 -4.21 13.84
CA PRO A 122 13.77 -4.99 13.53
C PRO A 122 13.69 -5.63 12.16
N ASP A 123 14.80 -5.67 11.41
CA ASP A 123 14.81 -6.28 10.08
C ASP A 123 14.39 -7.75 10.09
N GLU A 124 14.69 -8.50 11.16
CA GLU A 124 14.24 -9.90 11.31
C GLU A 124 12.71 -10.04 11.32
N HIS A 125 11.98 -9.06 11.89
CA HIS A 125 10.52 -9.05 11.86
C HIS A 125 10.00 -8.70 10.46
N ILE A 126 10.74 -7.86 9.72
CA ILE A 126 10.40 -7.47 8.35
C ILE A 126 10.63 -8.65 7.40
N ASP A 127 11.77 -9.34 7.54
CA ASP A 127 12.08 -10.57 6.82
C ASP A 127 10.99 -11.62 7.07
N ALA A 128 10.69 -11.90 8.35
CA ALA A 128 9.65 -12.87 8.72
C ALA A 128 8.27 -12.50 8.17
N TYR A 129 7.88 -11.21 8.22
CA TYR A 129 6.62 -10.74 7.66
C TYR A 129 6.56 -10.93 6.14
N ALA A 130 7.61 -10.54 5.42
CA ALA A 130 7.66 -10.63 3.97
C ALA A 130 7.72 -12.09 3.47
N ASP A 131 8.41 -12.96 4.19
CA ASP A 131 8.52 -14.39 3.87
C ASP A 131 7.18 -15.12 4.11
N GLU A 132 6.49 -14.80 5.21
CA GLU A 132 5.12 -15.28 5.46
C GLU A 132 4.14 -14.72 4.43
N LEU A 133 4.28 -13.44 4.01
CA LEU A 133 3.45 -12.86 2.95
C LEU A 133 3.59 -13.62 1.62
N ARG A 134 4.83 -13.96 1.21
CA ARG A 134 5.08 -14.80 0.03
C ARG A 134 4.49 -16.20 0.19
N THR A 135 4.63 -16.79 1.38
CA THR A 135 4.04 -18.11 1.71
C THR A 135 2.52 -18.10 1.58
N LEU A 136 1.85 -17.08 2.12
CA LEU A 136 0.41 -16.90 2.02
C LEU A 136 -0.07 -16.78 0.57
N ILE A 137 0.66 -16.01 -0.26
CA ILE A 137 0.37 -15.87 -1.70
C ILE A 137 0.45 -17.23 -2.39
N GLY A 138 1.52 -17.98 -2.17
CA GLY A 138 1.74 -19.30 -2.77
C GLY A 138 0.70 -20.33 -2.33
N GLN A 139 0.49 -20.49 -1.03
CA GLN A 139 -0.46 -21.46 -0.47
C GLN A 139 -1.91 -21.16 -0.84
N SER A 140 -2.26 -19.89 -1.01
CA SER A 140 -3.62 -19.47 -1.38
C SER A 140 -3.85 -19.43 -2.90
N GLY A 141 -2.85 -19.80 -3.71
CA GLY A 141 -2.96 -19.82 -5.17
C GLY A 141 -3.23 -18.45 -5.80
N LEU A 142 -2.70 -17.37 -5.21
CA LEU A 142 -2.95 -16.00 -5.67
C LEU A 142 -2.01 -15.64 -6.85
N THR A 143 -2.25 -16.28 -7.99
CA THR A 143 -1.37 -16.27 -9.17
C THR A 143 -1.24 -14.92 -9.88
N ARG A 144 -2.07 -13.93 -9.55
CA ARG A 144 -1.97 -12.57 -10.11
C ARG A 144 -1.05 -11.65 -9.31
N LEU A 145 -0.53 -12.12 -8.17
CA LEU A 145 0.28 -11.33 -7.26
C LEU A 145 1.75 -11.72 -7.34
N SER A 146 2.63 -10.73 -7.26
CA SER A 146 4.05 -10.91 -6.99
C SER A 146 4.51 -9.92 -5.92
N VAL A 147 5.60 -10.22 -5.23
CA VAL A 147 6.23 -9.31 -4.26
C VAL A 147 7.54 -8.80 -4.85
N PHE A 148 7.80 -7.50 -4.69
CA PHE A 148 9.04 -6.82 -5.00
C PHE A 148 9.46 -6.03 -3.76
N ASP A 149 10.63 -6.31 -3.22
CA ASP A 149 11.18 -5.62 -2.04
C ASP A 149 12.66 -5.25 -2.26
N LEU A 150 13.25 -4.59 -1.27
CA LEU A 150 14.63 -4.07 -1.39
C LEU A 150 15.68 -5.19 -1.56
N ARG A 151 15.37 -6.41 -1.15
CA ARG A 151 16.22 -7.60 -1.32
C ARG A 151 16.30 -8.03 -2.78
N ASP A 152 15.24 -7.80 -3.57
CA ASP A 152 15.19 -8.12 -5.00
C ASP A 152 16.03 -7.15 -5.87
N VAL A 153 16.49 -6.03 -5.30
CA VAL A 153 17.31 -5.03 -6.00
C VAL A 153 18.78 -5.13 -5.62
N PHE A 154 19.05 -5.41 -4.35
CA PHE A 154 20.39 -5.39 -3.78
C PHE A 154 20.70 -6.77 -3.17
N ASP A 155 21.16 -7.70 -4.01
CA ASP A 155 21.51 -9.04 -3.58
C ASP A 155 22.69 -9.04 -2.59
N ASP A 156 22.62 -9.94 -1.60
CA ASP A 156 23.69 -10.27 -0.64
C ASP A 156 24.35 -9.09 0.10
N LEU A 157 23.57 -8.07 0.47
CA LEU A 157 24.02 -6.93 1.27
C LEU A 157 23.28 -6.85 2.62
N PRO A 158 23.95 -6.38 3.69
CA PRO A 158 23.28 -6.03 4.94
C PRO A 158 22.18 -4.99 4.72
N HIS A 159 21.09 -5.07 5.48
CA HIS A 159 19.92 -4.21 5.30
C HIS A 159 20.24 -2.70 5.41
N ASP A 160 21.12 -2.30 6.33
CA ASP A 160 21.60 -0.91 6.43
C ASP A 160 22.33 -0.44 5.18
N THR A 161 23.13 -1.32 4.56
CA THR A 161 23.84 -1.02 3.32
C THR A 161 22.87 -0.87 2.15
N ARG A 162 21.83 -1.71 2.08
CA ARG A 162 20.75 -1.56 1.07
C ARG A 162 20.01 -0.23 1.23
N ARG A 163 19.64 0.11 2.47
CA ARG A 163 19.01 1.41 2.80
C ARG A 163 19.88 2.60 2.41
N ALA A 164 21.18 2.52 2.67
CA ALA A 164 22.13 3.56 2.29
C ALA A 164 22.23 3.73 0.77
N HIS A 165 22.24 2.63 0.01
CA HIS A 165 22.22 2.69 -1.46
C HIS A 165 20.93 3.31 -1.99
N LEU A 166 19.76 2.87 -1.52
CA LEU A 166 18.47 3.46 -1.86
C LEU A 166 18.45 4.97 -1.59
N HIS A 167 18.91 5.38 -0.40
CA HIS A 167 18.94 6.78 -0.01
C HIS A 167 19.89 7.59 -0.89
N LYS A 168 21.10 7.10 -1.14
CA LYS A 168 22.10 7.80 -1.95
C LYS A 168 21.63 7.99 -3.40
N SER A 169 20.98 6.98 -3.97
CA SER A 169 20.59 6.99 -5.38
C SER A 169 19.33 7.81 -5.65
N TYR A 170 18.37 7.82 -4.72
CA TYR A 170 17.02 8.34 -5.01
C TYR A 170 16.46 9.33 -3.99
N ALA A 171 17.01 9.45 -2.78
CA ALA A 171 16.41 10.34 -1.80
C ALA A 171 16.75 11.81 -2.09
N PRO A 172 15.78 12.74 -1.97
CA PRO A 172 16.09 14.16 -1.98
C PRO A 172 16.94 14.52 -0.76
N THR A 173 17.73 15.58 -0.86
CA THR A 173 18.50 16.07 0.30
C THR A 173 17.55 16.55 1.41
N LEU A 174 18.01 16.45 2.66
CA LEU A 174 17.21 16.86 3.81
C LEU A 174 16.86 18.35 3.77
N ASP A 175 17.78 19.19 3.28
CA ASP A 175 17.56 20.63 3.19
C ASP A 175 16.56 20.99 2.09
N ALA A 176 16.60 20.31 0.94
CA ALA A 176 15.58 20.46 -0.10
C ALA A 176 14.20 20.07 0.43
N LEU A 177 14.10 18.93 1.13
CA LEU A 177 12.84 18.49 1.71
C LEU A 177 12.33 19.46 2.79
N ARG A 178 13.21 20.01 3.63
CA ARG A 178 12.84 21.04 4.63
C ARG A 178 12.34 22.32 3.98
N ALA A 179 12.99 22.76 2.91
CA ALA A 179 12.55 23.93 2.14
C ALA A 179 11.15 23.68 1.55
N GLU A 180 10.93 22.50 0.99
CA GLU A 180 9.63 22.11 0.43
C GLU A 180 8.53 22.01 1.49
N VAL A 181 8.79 21.38 2.64
CA VAL A 181 7.84 21.33 3.77
C VAL A 181 7.42 22.73 4.24
N ARG A 182 8.28 23.75 4.09
CA ARG A 182 7.95 25.14 4.42
C ARG A 182 7.15 25.85 3.33
N ALA A 183 7.33 25.47 2.08
CA ALA A 183 6.78 26.16 0.91
C ALA A 183 5.48 25.52 0.38
N ASP A 184 5.33 24.20 0.51
CA ASP A 184 4.22 23.44 -0.05
C ASP A 184 3.28 22.89 1.04
N ALA A 185 2.01 23.29 0.96
CA ALA A 185 0.99 22.93 1.94
C ALA A 185 0.69 21.42 1.94
N HIS A 186 0.78 20.77 0.78
CA HIS A 186 0.55 19.33 0.66
C HIS A 186 1.66 18.52 1.35
N THR A 187 2.92 18.87 1.08
CA THR A 187 4.09 18.26 1.71
C THR A 187 4.13 18.50 3.22
N LEU A 188 3.71 19.69 3.67
CA LEU A 188 3.52 19.97 5.09
C LEU A 188 2.45 19.05 5.73
N ALA A 189 1.32 18.83 5.05
CA ALA A 189 0.27 17.93 5.51
C ALA A 189 0.77 16.48 5.61
N LEU A 190 1.53 16.00 4.61
CA LEU A 190 2.17 14.69 4.62
C LEU A 190 3.14 14.55 5.81
N TYR A 191 4.02 15.53 6.03
CA TYR A 191 4.95 15.57 7.16
C TYR A 191 4.25 15.50 8.52
N ARG A 192 3.14 16.24 8.68
CA ARG A 192 2.31 16.20 9.90
C ARG A 192 1.64 14.83 10.07
N GLY A 193 1.12 14.26 8.99
CA GLY A 193 0.51 12.93 8.98
C GLY A 193 1.48 11.84 9.42
N ILE A 194 2.67 11.80 8.81
CA ILE A 194 3.73 10.84 9.16
C ILE A 194 4.21 11.06 10.60
N THR A 195 4.36 12.30 11.05
CA THR A 195 4.72 12.59 12.45
C THR A 195 3.70 12.00 13.42
N ARG A 196 2.40 12.21 13.15
CA ARG A 196 1.32 11.65 13.99
C ARG A 196 1.36 10.13 13.99
N PHE A 197 1.50 9.53 12.81
CA PHE A 197 1.61 8.09 12.64
C PHE A 197 2.77 7.50 13.46
N LEU A 198 3.98 8.08 13.37
CA LEU A 198 5.14 7.62 14.15
C LEU A 198 4.94 7.75 15.67
N VAL A 199 4.19 8.77 16.12
CA VAL A 199 3.84 8.93 17.54
C VAL A 199 2.87 7.83 17.98
N GLU A 200 1.84 7.53 17.20
CA GLU A 200 0.84 6.49 17.50
C GLU A 200 1.42 5.07 17.49
N ASP A 201 2.43 4.83 16.65
CA ASP A 201 3.14 3.55 16.57
C ASP A 201 4.18 3.36 17.67
N THR A 202 4.49 4.38 18.46
CA THR A 202 5.40 4.24 19.60
C THR A 202 4.61 3.93 20.87
N ALA A 203 4.62 2.67 21.31
CA ALA A 203 3.91 2.24 22.52
C ALA A 203 4.63 2.65 23.82
N ASP A 204 5.93 2.32 23.94
CA ASP A 204 6.66 2.37 25.22
C ASP A 204 7.76 3.46 25.23
N HIS A 205 7.38 4.72 25.04
CA HIS A 205 8.34 5.82 25.14
C HIS A 205 8.59 6.22 26.60
N ALA A 206 9.81 5.98 27.11
CA ALA A 206 10.19 6.32 28.49
C ALA A 206 10.22 7.83 28.80
N GLY A 207 10.29 8.69 27.78
CA GLY A 207 10.34 10.15 27.94
C GLY A 207 8.96 10.84 27.96
N THR A 208 8.97 12.17 27.91
CA THR A 208 7.72 12.94 27.82
C THR A 208 7.09 12.85 26.43
N ARG A 209 5.77 13.04 26.35
CA ARG A 209 5.05 13.11 25.06
C ARG A 209 5.64 14.17 24.11
N SER A 210 6.13 15.29 24.64
CA SER A 210 6.79 16.34 23.87
C SER A 210 8.16 15.91 23.33
N ALA A 211 8.93 15.12 24.09
CA ALA A 211 10.17 14.53 23.63
C ALA A 211 9.93 13.53 22.49
N LEU A 212 8.95 12.63 22.65
CA LEU A 212 8.50 11.73 21.60
C LEU A 212 8.10 12.49 20.33
N GLN A 213 7.27 13.51 20.46
CA GLN A 213 6.81 14.28 19.30
C GLN A 213 7.98 14.97 18.57
N ARG A 214 8.98 15.49 19.30
CA ARG A 214 10.18 16.09 18.70
C ARG A 214 11.02 15.05 17.95
N GLU A 215 11.19 13.87 18.52
CA GLU A 215 11.91 12.76 17.90
C GLU A 215 11.20 12.27 16.62
N CYS A 216 9.87 12.04 16.69
CA CYS A 216 9.07 11.63 15.54
C CYS A 216 9.07 12.69 14.43
N ARG A 217 9.08 13.99 14.76
CA ARG A 217 9.25 15.08 13.79
C ARG A 217 10.58 14.98 13.03
N GLN A 218 11.66 14.63 13.72
CA GLN A 218 12.96 14.43 13.05
C GLN A 218 12.93 13.21 12.14
N ARG A 219 12.41 12.07 12.63
CA ARG A 219 12.29 10.83 11.84
C ARG A 219 11.35 10.96 10.64
N ALA A 220 10.30 11.77 10.74
CA ALA A 220 9.33 11.97 9.65
C ALA A 220 9.97 12.47 8.35
N TYR A 221 11.04 13.28 8.43
CA TYR A 221 11.79 13.67 7.24
C TYR A 221 12.43 12.47 6.55
N GLY A 222 13.07 11.58 7.32
CA GLY A 222 13.68 10.35 6.80
C GLY A 222 12.64 9.44 6.14
N VAL A 223 11.45 9.32 6.74
CA VAL A 223 10.34 8.54 6.15
C VAL A 223 9.90 9.13 4.81
N ILE A 224 9.76 10.45 4.69
CA ILE A 224 9.40 11.07 3.40
C ILE A 224 10.51 10.88 2.36
N GLN A 225 11.77 11.12 2.73
CA GLN A 225 12.92 10.92 1.85
C GLN A 225 12.93 9.50 1.29
N ARG A 226 12.73 8.51 2.16
CA ARG A 226 12.76 7.10 1.80
C ARG A 226 11.51 6.64 1.05
N SER A 227 10.35 7.23 1.31
CA SER A 227 9.13 7.00 0.54
C SER A 227 9.24 7.51 -0.90
N ARG A 228 9.88 8.67 -1.11
CA ARG A 228 10.21 9.18 -2.45
C ARG A 228 11.23 8.28 -3.13
N ALA A 229 12.32 7.96 -2.42
CA ALA A 229 13.37 7.09 -2.94
C ALA A 229 12.82 5.73 -3.40
N TRP A 230 11.98 5.10 -2.58
CA TRP A 230 11.30 3.85 -2.92
C TRP A 230 10.34 4.01 -4.11
N GLY A 231 9.64 5.15 -4.17
CA GLY A 231 8.78 5.51 -5.30
C GLY A 231 9.53 5.54 -6.63
N ASP A 232 10.70 6.19 -6.64
CA ASP A 232 11.52 6.37 -7.84
C ASP A 232 12.21 5.06 -8.25
N LEU A 233 12.72 4.28 -7.29
CA LEU A 233 13.24 2.94 -7.55
C LEU A 233 12.19 2.04 -8.22
N ILE A 234 10.94 2.07 -7.73
CA ILE A 234 9.87 1.29 -8.36
C ILE A 234 9.57 1.80 -9.77
N ALA A 235 9.64 3.11 -10.01
CA ALA A 235 9.45 3.67 -11.34
C ALA A 235 10.54 3.18 -12.32
N ASP A 236 11.78 3.05 -11.87
CA ASP A 236 12.88 2.52 -12.69
C ASP A 236 12.68 1.03 -13.04
N HIS A 237 12.26 0.21 -12.07
CA HIS A 237 12.05 -1.23 -12.27
C HIS A 237 10.72 -1.56 -12.97
N HIS A 238 9.71 -0.69 -12.86
CA HIS A 238 8.37 -0.88 -13.41
C HIS A 238 7.85 0.38 -14.13
N PRO A 239 8.54 0.85 -15.19
CA PRO A 239 8.31 2.17 -15.79
C PRO A 239 6.95 2.34 -16.47
N ARG A 240 6.33 1.24 -16.87
CA ARG A 240 5.02 1.24 -17.53
C ARG A 240 3.84 1.00 -16.59
N SER A 241 4.05 0.86 -15.29
CA SER A 241 3.00 0.41 -14.36
C SER A 241 1.95 1.48 -14.03
N VAL A 242 0.72 1.04 -13.77
CA VAL A 242 -0.31 1.87 -13.14
C VAL A 242 0.00 1.95 -11.64
N ARG A 243 0.29 3.15 -11.14
CA ARG A 243 0.77 3.35 -9.78
C ARG A 243 -0.37 3.42 -8.78
N LEU A 244 -0.51 2.37 -7.97
CA LEU A 244 -1.45 2.36 -6.85
C LEU A 244 -0.80 2.90 -5.57
N SER A 245 -1.63 3.20 -4.58
CA SER A 245 -1.22 3.72 -3.27
C SER A 245 -2.20 3.26 -2.21
N ILE A 246 -1.69 2.91 -1.02
CA ILE A 246 -2.53 2.72 0.17
C ILE A 246 -2.82 4.03 0.90
N HIS A 247 -2.26 5.16 0.46
CA HIS A 247 -2.62 6.47 1.01
C HIS A 247 -3.73 7.08 0.18
N PRO A 248 -4.65 7.86 0.78
CA PRO A 248 -5.62 8.64 0.04
C PRO A 248 -4.96 9.46 -1.06
N GLN A 249 -5.52 9.40 -2.27
CA GLN A 249 -5.08 10.23 -3.39
C GLN A 249 -6.27 11.07 -3.87
N PRO A 250 -6.04 12.36 -4.20
CA PRO A 250 -7.10 13.16 -4.81
C PRO A 250 -7.39 12.67 -6.22
N VAL A 251 -8.61 12.92 -6.68
CA VAL A 251 -9.01 12.63 -8.06
C VAL A 251 -8.09 13.36 -9.04
N GLY A 252 -7.63 12.64 -10.07
CA GLY A 252 -6.69 13.17 -11.07
C GLY A 252 -5.22 13.11 -10.64
N ALA A 253 -4.90 12.59 -9.45
CA ALA A 253 -3.51 12.35 -9.07
C ALA A 253 -2.84 11.27 -9.95
N PRO A 254 -1.52 11.33 -10.16
CA PRO A 254 -0.78 10.27 -10.84
C PRO A 254 -0.84 8.91 -10.13
N LYS A 255 -1.02 8.91 -8.81
CA LYS A 255 -1.19 7.69 -8.00
C LYS A 255 -2.68 7.46 -7.77
N PHE A 256 -3.13 6.22 -7.87
CA PHE A 256 -4.50 5.83 -7.53
C PHE A 256 -4.56 5.26 -6.11
N GLY A 257 -5.27 5.94 -5.21
CA GLY A 257 -5.50 5.42 -3.86
C GLY A 257 -6.43 4.22 -3.91
N ILE A 258 -6.06 3.08 -3.34
CA ILE A 258 -6.91 1.87 -3.30
C ILE A 258 -7.19 1.43 -1.86
N ARG A 259 -8.46 1.17 -1.56
CA ARG A 259 -8.91 0.51 -0.32
C ARG A 259 -8.74 -1.00 -0.51
N LEU A 260 -8.18 -1.66 0.51
CA LEU A 260 -7.98 -3.11 0.49
C LEU A 260 -9.17 -3.87 1.10
N LEU A 261 -9.76 -3.29 2.15
CA LEU A 261 -10.91 -3.82 2.88
C LEU A 261 -11.75 -2.65 3.40
N GLU A 262 -12.97 -2.97 3.84
CA GLU A 262 -13.82 -2.02 4.53
C GLU A 262 -13.16 -1.57 5.84
N ALA A 263 -13.16 -0.26 6.10
CA ALA A 263 -12.50 0.34 7.25
C ALA A 263 -13.20 1.66 7.62
N PRO A 264 -13.18 2.07 8.91
CA PRO A 264 -13.88 3.27 9.37
C PRO A 264 -13.28 4.58 8.83
N ASP A 265 -12.06 4.54 8.31
CA ASP A 265 -11.35 5.70 7.79
C ASP A 265 -10.47 5.33 6.58
N ALA A 266 -10.03 6.35 5.85
CA ALA A 266 -9.25 6.19 4.63
C ALA A 266 -7.76 5.86 4.86
N TRP A 267 -7.30 5.76 6.11
CA TRP A 267 -5.90 5.56 6.49
C TRP A 267 -5.63 4.17 7.07
N THR A 268 -6.65 3.53 7.65
CA THR A 268 -6.55 2.20 8.25
C THR A 268 -6.05 1.18 7.22
N THR A 269 -5.02 0.43 7.58
CA THR A 269 -4.39 -0.61 6.75
C THR A 269 -4.25 -1.90 7.55
N PRO A 270 -4.18 -3.09 6.90
CA PRO A 270 -4.14 -4.38 7.59
C PRO A 270 -3.00 -4.49 8.62
N TRP A 271 -1.88 -3.84 8.35
CA TRP A 271 -0.71 -3.88 9.23
C TRP A 271 -0.75 -2.88 10.40
N HIS A 272 -1.82 -2.10 10.53
CA HIS A 272 -2.07 -1.17 11.64
C HIS A 272 -3.40 -1.42 12.36
N SER A 273 -4.01 -2.58 12.13
CA SER A 273 -5.36 -2.88 12.59
C SER A 273 -5.54 -4.38 12.85
N ALA A 274 -6.75 -4.76 13.27
CA ALA A 274 -7.22 -6.14 13.32
C ALA A 274 -8.45 -6.31 12.43
N ALA A 275 -8.60 -7.49 11.83
CA ALA A 275 -9.82 -7.87 11.11
C ALA A 275 -10.91 -8.32 12.10
N LEU A 276 -12.14 -7.84 11.88
CA LEU A 276 -13.35 -8.33 12.54
C LEU A 276 -14.27 -8.96 11.50
N ARG A 277 -14.67 -10.21 11.73
CA ARG A 277 -15.76 -10.86 11.00
C ARG A 277 -17.09 -10.46 11.64
N ARG A 278 -17.97 -9.85 10.85
CA ARG A 278 -19.31 -9.42 11.26
C ARG A 278 -20.28 -10.60 11.28
N THR A 279 -21.42 -10.42 11.95
CA THR A 279 -22.47 -11.44 12.04
C THR A 279 -23.14 -11.75 10.69
N ASP A 280 -23.12 -10.81 9.75
CA ASP A 280 -23.58 -11.00 8.36
C ASP A 280 -22.51 -11.66 7.46
N GLY A 281 -21.35 -12.02 8.02
CA GLY A 281 -20.23 -12.64 7.31
C GLY A 281 -19.29 -11.65 6.61
N THR A 282 -19.58 -10.35 6.62
CA THR A 282 -18.69 -9.33 6.08
C THR A 282 -17.46 -9.11 6.96
N TRP A 283 -16.43 -8.47 6.40
CA TRP A 283 -15.18 -8.19 7.11
C TRP A 283 -14.94 -6.69 7.20
N THR A 284 -14.42 -6.24 8.35
CA THR A 284 -14.00 -4.85 8.55
C THR A 284 -12.64 -4.81 9.24
N LEU A 285 -11.74 -3.93 8.79
CA LEU A 285 -10.54 -3.56 9.51
C LEU A 285 -10.87 -2.49 10.55
N MET A 286 -10.37 -2.64 11.77
CA MET A 286 -10.57 -1.64 12.82
C MET A 286 -9.44 -1.65 13.86
N PRO A 287 -9.32 -0.62 14.70
CA PRO A 287 -8.38 -0.64 15.82
C PRO A 287 -8.60 -1.90 16.68
N ARG A 288 -7.51 -2.61 17.02
CA ARG A 288 -7.57 -3.85 17.81
C ARG A 288 -8.36 -3.68 19.11
N ALA A 289 -8.19 -2.58 19.83
CA ALA A 289 -8.96 -2.29 21.04
C ALA A 289 -10.48 -2.34 20.79
N LYS A 290 -10.94 -1.83 19.65
CA LYS A 290 -12.37 -1.90 19.29
C LYS A 290 -12.81 -3.30 18.90
N ALA A 291 -11.95 -4.06 18.21
CA ALA A 291 -12.24 -5.44 17.86
C ALA A 291 -12.40 -6.33 19.10
N VAL A 292 -11.60 -6.09 20.15
CA VAL A 292 -11.71 -6.77 21.46
C VAL A 292 -13.06 -6.49 22.14
N GLU A 293 -13.58 -5.26 22.05
CA GLU A 293 -14.89 -4.92 22.62
C GLU A 293 -16.06 -5.59 21.88
N LEU A 294 -15.90 -5.84 20.58
CA LEU A 294 -16.99 -6.27 19.69
C LEU A 294 -17.02 -7.78 19.44
N GLY A 295 -15.92 -8.50 19.70
CA GLY A 295 -15.80 -9.89 19.29
C GLY A 295 -14.80 -10.70 20.09
N ARG A 296 -14.83 -12.01 19.87
CA ARG A 296 -13.87 -12.97 20.44
C ARG A 296 -12.66 -13.13 19.53
N LEU A 297 -11.47 -13.29 20.11
CA LEU A 297 -10.26 -13.62 19.35
C LEU A 297 -10.38 -15.05 18.81
N ILE A 298 -10.10 -15.22 17.52
CA ILE A 298 -9.99 -16.50 16.84
C ILE A 298 -8.52 -16.79 16.58
N GLU A 299 -8.12 -18.02 16.90
CA GLU A 299 -6.80 -18.55 16.59
C GLU A 299 -6.89 -19.54 15.43
N CYS A 300 -5.91 -19.50 14.54
CA CYS A 300 -5.73 -20.48 13.46
C CYS A 300 -4.30 -21.02 13.57
N ASP A 301 -4.14 -22.34 13.56
CA ASP A 301 -2.84 -23.02 13.68
C ASP A 301 -2.01 -22.54 14.89
N GLY A 302 -2.68 -22.29 16.02
CA GLY A 302 -2.06 -21.82 17.26
C GLY A 302 -1.58 -20.36 17.23
N ARG A 303 -2.00 -19.57 16.23
CA ARG A 303 -1.68 -18.14 16.12
C ARG A 303 -2.95 -17.28 16.12
N PRO A 304 -2.94 -16.10 16.77
CA PRO A 304 -4.00 -15.11 16.64
C PRO A 304 -4.27 -14.73 15.18
N SER A 305 -5.52 -14.77 14.74
CA SER A 305 -5.91 -14.58 13.34
C SER A 305 -6.79 -13.35 13.13
N HIS A 306 -7.91 -13.26 13.85
CA HIS A 306 -8.89 -12.17 13.74
C HIS A 306 -9.85 -12.19 14.92
N PHE A 307 -10.78 -11.23 14.97
CA PHE A 307 -11.92 -11.25 15.87
C PHE A 307 -13.18 -11.68 15.15
N GLU A 308 -14.07 -12.41 15.84
CA GLU A 308 -15.40 -12.74 15.35
C GLU A 308 -16.45 -12.06 16.24
N GLN A 309 -17.33 -11.28 15.60
CA GLN A 309 -18.38 -10.54 16.30
C GLN A 309 -19.38 -11.51 16.94
N GLY A 310 -19.71 -11.23 18.22
CA GLY A 310 -20.72 -11.97 18.98
C GLY A 310 -22.15 -11.65 18.56
#